data_AF-A0A545BGD0-F1
#
_entry.id   AF-A0A545BGD0-F1
#
_cell.length_a   1.000
_cell.length_b   1.000
_cell.length_c   1.000
_cell.angle_alpha   90.00
_cell.angle_beta   90.00
_cell.angle_gamma   90.00
#
_symmetry.space_group_name_H-M   'P 1'
#
loop_
_entity.id
_entity.type
_entity.pdbx_description
1 polymer ?
#
loop_
_entity_poly.entity_id
_entity_poly.type
_entity_poly.pdbx_seq_one_letter_code
_entity_poly.pdbx_strand_id
1 'polypeptide(L)'
;MEKTSVTSQPAPQAPSRPSRLPGRFARLPELAGPGFLPLGLFARLPLAMLTVGTLTLVTAVSHSYAIGGMAAGAVGIGSAVGAPVLGSLADRAGQRIVLLVAAVVNTLAVVGLLAAAYLTTGYGSVGEAAGVLIVAFLAGASCPQVGPMARVRWMALTTRNLSPAAANGARSVAANRADLDTALSYEGTADEVTFVLGPALVGVLASLVAPWLPLALAAVMTITLVPAFAVHPSQHAVVPAPRKPRTGVAPSNGQASTGEHSAQVPAQRRHRWAGAVVAVPVVAMVCMGTFFGATQNALSAFSAQYATAEIAGLLYAVMGLSSAVAALSVAFWPQRFSLASRWVAAALAMSVLSLLLLLPAGIWPMIFVLLILGIPVGPVMVTVFSIGGVVAPTGRMATVMTALASGIVAGTALGSYLAGQLAQTQGPGAAFVVSMAAAAGLLLLGVLTSLVMKRPPQG
;
A
#
# COMPACT_ATOMS: atom_id res chain seq x y z
N MET A 1 -13.23 -61.40 -18.30
CA MET A 1 -13.31 -60.35 -17.26
C MET A 1 -12.77 -59.06 -17.87
N GLU A 2 -13.67 -58.30 -18.49
CA GLU A 2 -13.38 -57.06 -19.20
C GLU A 2 -13.61 -55.90 -18.22
N LYS A 3 -12.54 -55.17 -17.86
CA LYS A 3 -12.63 -54.02 -16.94
C LYS A 3 -13.08 -52.80 -17.73
N THR A 4 -14.36 -52.46 -17.60
CA THR A 4 -14.96 -51.24 -18.12
C THR A 4 -14.38 -50.02 -17.40
N SER A 5 -13.64 -49.18 -18.12
CA SER A 5 -13.14 -47.90 -17.65
C SER A 5 -14.28 -46.87 -17.63
N VAL A 6 -14.75 -46.49 -16.44
CA VAL A 6 -15.70 -45.39 -16.27
C VAL A 6 -14.96 -44.07 -16.42
N THR A 7 -15.07 -43.45 -17.58
CA THR A 7 -14.61 -42.09 -17.85
C THR A 7 -15.54 -41.12 -17.14
N SER A 8 -15.12 -40.56 -16.00
CA SER A 8 -15.86 -39.50 -15.31
C SER A 8 -15.82 -38.22 -16.16
N GLN A 9 -16.93 -37.87 -16.81
CA GLN A 9 -17.10 -36.57 -17.46
C GLN A 9 -17.04 -35.45 -16.39
N PRO A 10 -16.33 -34.33 -16.64
CA PRO A 10 -16.41 -33.16 -15.77
C PRO A 10 -17.82 -32.58 -15.81
N ALA A 11 -18.39 -32.29 -14.63
CA ALA A 11 -19.70 -31.66 -14.51
C ALA A 11 -19.76 -30.32 -15.29
N PRO A 12 -20.88 -30.01 -15.97
CA PRO A 12 -21.06 -28.73 -16.65
C PRO A 12 -20.97 -27.57 -15.64
N GLN A 13 -19.98 -26.70 -15.83
CA GLN A 13 -19.76 -25.54 -14.99
C GLN A 13 -20.92 -24.55 -15.16
N ALA A 14 -21.52 -24.13 -14.05
CA ALA A 14 -22.59 -23.12 -14.05
C ALA A 14 -22.10 -21.81 -14.72
N PRO A 15 -22.90 -21.18 -15.59
CA PRO A 15 -22.50 -19.94 -16.25
C PRO A 15 -22.22 -18.85 -15.21
N SER A 16 -21.03 -18.23 -15.32
CA SER A 16 -20.63 -17.09 -14.50
C SER A 16 -21.65 -15.96 -14.68
N ARG A 17 -22.32 -15.56 -13.59
CA ARG A 17 -23.27 -14.44 -13.62
C ARG A 17 -22.57 -13.19 -14.19
N PRO A 18 -23.13 -12.52 -15.21
CA PRO A 18 -22.54 -11.31 -15.75
C PRO A 18 -22.45 -10.25 -14.65
N SER A 19 -21.30 -9.56 -14.59
CA SER A 19 -21.07 -8.55 -13.56
C SER A 19 -22.01 -7.36 -13.76
N ARG A 20 -22.45 -6.72 -12.67
CA ARG A 20 -23.30 -5.52 -12.70
C ARG A 20 -22.50 -4.21 -12.85
N LEU A 21 -21.18 -4.28 -12.94
CA LEU A 21 -20.32 -3.10 -13.07
C LEU A 21 -20.24 -2.67 -14.55
N PRO A 22 -20.25 -1.36 -14.84
CA PRO A 22 -20.16 -0.88 -16.21
C PRO A 22 -18.71 -0.98 -16.76
N GLY A 23 -18.60 -1.27 -18.06
CA GLY A 23 -17.36 -1.12 -18.83
C GLY A 23 -16.18 -1.99 -18.35
N ARG A 24 -14.97 -1.41 -18.32
CA ARG A 24 -13.73 -2.15 -17.98
C ARG A 24 -13.73 -2.74 -16.57
N PHE A 25 -14.42 -2.12 -15.61
CA PHE A 25 -14.49 -2.60 -14.23
C PHE A 25 -15.34 -3.87 -14.08
N ALA A 26 -16.18 -4.19 -15.07
CA ALA A 26 -16.91 -5.46 -15.15
C ALA A 26 -15.99 -6.68 -15.11
N ARG A 27 -14.76 -6.51 -15.58
CA ARG A 27 -13.75 -7.57 -15.62
C ARG A 27 -13.22 -7.95 -14.25
N LEU A 28 -13.22 -7.05 -13.27
CA LEU A 28 -12.61 -7.33 -11.96
C LEU A 28 -13.35 -8.46 -11.20
N PRO A 29 -14.70 -8.43 -11.07
CA PRO A 29 -15.45 -9.56 -10.52
C PRO A 29 -15.33 -10.84 -11.34
N GLU A 30 -15.15 -10.77 -12.65
CA GLU A 30 -14.95 -11.95 -13.51
C GLU A 30 -13.59 -12.62 -13.25
N LEU A 31 -12.56 -11.83 -12.92
CA LEU A 31 -11.19 -12.30 -12.67
C LEU A 31 -11.00 -12.84 -11.26
N ALA A 32 -11.49 -12.12 -10.25
CA ALA A 32 -11.24 -12.44 -8.85
C ALA A 32 -12.48 -12.94 -8.09
N GLY A 33 -13.67 -12.88 -8.68
CA GLY A 33 -14.94 -13.11 -8.00
C GLY A 33 -15.50 -11.83 -7.37
N PRO A 34 -16.83 -11.71 -7.23
CA PRO A 34 -17.49 -10.49 -6.77
C PRO A 34 -17.18 -10.13 -5.31
N GLY A 35 -16.85 -11.11 -4.46
CA GLY A 35 -16.51 -10.90 -3.06
C GLY A 35 -15.13 -10.28 -2.83
N PHE A 36 -14.22 -10.36 -3.82
CA PHE A 36 -12.83 -9.93 -3.63
C PHE A 36 -12.68 -8.41 -3.44
N LEU A 37 -13.44 -7.63 -4.20
CA LEU A 37 -13.42 -6.16 -4.15
C LEU A 37 -13.85 -5.63 -2.77
N PRO A 38 -15.09 -5.88 -2.29
CA PRO A 38 -15.51 -5.38 -0.97
C PRO A 38 -14.66 -5.95 0.16
N LEU A 39 -14.26 -7.22 0.07
CA LEU A 39 -13.40 -7.83 1.09
C LEU A 39 -12.04 -7.14 1.17
N GLY A 40 -11.40 -6.89 0.02
CA GLY A 40 -10.13 -6.15 -0.04
C GLY A 40 -10.26 -4.70 0.44
N LEU A 41 -11.40 -4.05 0.21
CA LEU A 41 -11.68 -2.70 0.70
C LEU A 41 -11.83 -2.66 2.22
N PHE A 42 -12.68 -3.50 2.81
CA PHE A 42 -12.93 -3.45 4.25
C PHE A 42 -11.79 -4.07 5.08
N ALA A 43 -11.10 -5.09 4.55
CA ALA A 43 -10.00 -5.73 5.27
C ALA A 43 -8.74 -4.84 5.42
N ARG A 44 -8.63 -3.73 4.68
CA ARG A 44 -7.53 -2.76 4.83
C ARG A 44 -7.84 -1.62 5.81
N LEU A 45 -9.11 -1.39 6.18
CA LEU A 45 -9.50 -0.33 7.13
C LEU A 45 -8.76 -0.38 8.48
N PRO A 46 -8.49 -1.56 9.08
CA PRO A 46 -7.75 -1.62 10.34
C PRO A 46 -6.39 -0.90 10.30
N LEU A 47 -5.67 -0.98 9.17
CA LEU A 47 -4.38 -0.30 8.99
C LEU A 47 -4.55 1.23 9.08
N ALA A 48 -5.58 1.78 8.44
CA ALA A 48 -5.86 3.22 8.45
C ALA A 48 -6.32 3.72 9.83
N MET A 49 -7.02 2.87 10.58
CA MET A 49 -7.52 3.20 11.92
C MET A 49 -6.44 3.11 13.00
N LEU A 50 -5.46 2.22 12.86
CA LEU A 50 -4.54 1.86 13.93
C LEU A 50 -3.73 3.05 14.46
N THR A 51 -3.16 3.87 13.58
CA THR A 51 -2.32 5.02 13.97
C THR A 51 -3.14 6.10 14.69
N VAL A 52 -4.25 6.52 14.08
CA VAL A 52 -5.12 7.57 14.65
C VAL A 52 -5.81 7.06 15.91
N GLY A 53 -6.29 5.82 15.91
CA GLY A 53 -6.91 5.19 17.08
C GLY A 53 -5.95 5.08 18.26
N THR A 54 -4.68 4.76 18.00
CA THR A 54 -3.64 4.74 19.03
C THR A 54 -3.37 6.13 19.59
N LEU A 55 -3.24 7.14 18.72
CA LEU A 55 -3.09 8.54 19.15
C LEU A 55 -4.26 8.94 20.06
N THR A 56 -5.49 8.69 19.63
CA THR A 56 -6.70 9.10 20.35
C THR A 56 -6.83 8.38 21.70
N LEU A 57 -6.69 7.06 21.73
CA LEU A 57 -6.77 6.28 22.97
C LEU A 57 -5.72 6.74 23.97
N VAL A 58 -4.45 6.77 23.56
CA VAL A 58 -3.34 7.04 24.47
C VAL A 58 -3.41 8.48 24.95
N THR A 59 -3.78 9.44 24.10
CA THR A 59 -3.99 10.83 24.53
C THR A 59 -5.13 10.92 25.55
N ALA A 60 -6.23 10.21 25.32
CA ALA A 60 -7.39 10.23 26.22
C ALA A 60 -7.08 9.64 27.60
N VAL A 61 -6.26 8.59 27.67
CA VAL A 61 -5.91 7.91 28.94
C VAL A 61 -4.72 8.57 29.64
N SER A 62 -3.70 9.00 28.90
CA SER A 62 -2.50 9.63 29.47
C SER A 62 -2.67 11.13 29.75
N HIS A 63 -3.71 11.75 29.19
CA HIS A 63 -3.89 13.21 29.13
C HIS A 63 -2.70 13.96 28.51
N SER A 64 -1.88 13.27 27.70
CA SER A 64 -0.66 13.81 27.09
C SER A 64 -0.65 13.56 25.59
N TYR A 65 -0.76 14.66 24.83
CA TYR A 65 -0.60 14.63 23.37
C TYR A 65 0.81 14.17 22.96
N ALA A 66 1.83 14.43 23.77
CA ALA A 66 3.19 13.99 23.49
C ALA A 66 3.29 12.46 23.52
N ILE A 67 2.70 11.82 24.54
CA ILE A 67 2.73 10.36 24.69
C ILE A 67 1.84 9.69 23.65
N GLY A 68 0.65 10.24 23.38
CA GLY A 68 -0.20 9.79 22.29
C GLY A 68 0.49 9.89 20.93
N GLY A 69 1.18 11.00 20.67
CA GLY A 69 2.00 11.22 19.48
C GLY A 69 3.14 10.21 19.34
N MET A 70 3.87 9.94 20.43
CA MET A 70 4.92 8.91 20.45
C MET A 70 4.37 7.51 20.19
N ALA A 71 3.21 7.16 20.76
CA ALA A 71 2.58 5.85 20.53
C ALA A 71 2.13 5.68 19.08
N ALA A 72 1.50 6.70 18.49
CA ALA A 72 1.15 6.70 17.08
C ALA A 72 2.40 6.65 16.16
N GLY A 73 3.46 7.36 16.54
CA GLY A 73 4.76 7.28 15.88
C GLY A 73 5.35 5.87 15.96
N ALA A 74 5.25 5.20 17.11
CA ALA A 74 5.69 3.83 17.31
C ALA A 74 4.92 2.86 16.39
N VAL A 75 3.59 2.99 16.27
CA VAL A 75 2.78 2.26 15.29
C VAL A 75 3.29 2.48 13.87
N GLY A 76 3.53 3.74 13.48
CA GLY A 76 4.01 4.10 12.15
C GLY A 76 5.37 3.45 11.83
N ILE A 77 6.33 3.56 12.74
CA ILE A 77 7.66 2.95 12.60
C ILE A 77 7.54 1.41 12.55
N GLY A 78 6.73 0.84 13.45
CA GLY A 78 6.42 -0.59 13.46
C GLY A 78 5.90 -1.04 12.10
N SER A 79 4.90 -0.37 11.56
CA SER A 79 4.31 -0.67 10.25
C SER A 79 5.34 -0.57 9.11
N ALA A 80 6.13 0.50 9.08
CA ALA A 80 7.16 0.70 8.06
C ALA A 80 8.25 -0.40 8.06
N VAL A 81 8.58 -0.93 9.24
CA VAL A 81 9.57 -2.01 9.39
C VAL A 81 8.94 -3.39 9.20
N GLY A 82 7.73 -3.59 9.71
CA GLY A 82 7.02 -4.87 9.71
C GLY A 82 6.46 -5.24 8.35
N ALA A 83 5.99 -4.27 7.57
CA ALA A 83 5.37 -4.52 6.27
C ALA A 83 6.30 -5.26 5.28
N PRO A 84 7.58 -4.86 5.06
CA PRO A 84 8.49 -5.60 4.18
C PRO A 84 8.83 -6.99 4.71
N VAL A 85 8.90 -7.15 6.03
CA VAL A 85 9.13 -8.43 6.69
C VAL A 85 7.96 -9.38 6.41
N LEU A 86 6.73 -8.93 6.64
CA LEU A 86 5.51 -9.69 6.33
C LEU A 86 5.42 -10.02 4.83
N GLY A 87 5.76 -9.09 3.95
CA GLY A 87 5.84 -9.35 2.50
C GLY A 87 6.86 -10.44 2.16
N SER A 88 8.05 -10.38 2.76
CA SER A 88 9.10 -11.40 2.55
C SER A 88 8.72 -12.77 3.08
N LEU A 89 8.00 -12.83 4.20
CA LEU A 89 7.44 -14.06 4.71
C LEU A 89 6.34 -14.59 3.78
N ALA A 90 5.48 -13.71 3.25
CA ALA A 90 4.40 -14.10 2.35
C ALA A 90 4.93 -14.66 1.03
N ASP A 91 6.03 -14.12 0.51
CA ASP A 91 6.70 -14.67 -0.67
C ASP A 91 7.27 -16.09 -0.44
N ARG A 92 7.69 -16.41 0.80
CA ARG A 92 8.33 -17.70 1.15
C ARG A 92 7.35 -18.76 1.65
N ALA A 93 6.43 -18.38 2.53
CA ALA A 93 5.49 -19.27 3.21
C ALA A 93 4.08 -19.23 2.60
N GLY A 94 3.85 -18.31 1.66
CA GLY A 94 2.53 -18.06 1.06
C GLY A 94 1.72 -17.03 1.84
N GLN A 95 0.88 -16.28 1.11
CA GLN A 95 0.06 -15.22 1.68
C GLN A 95 -0.93 -15.72 2.74
N ARG A 96 -1.50 -16.92 2.57
CA ARG A 96 -2.50 -17.48 3.48
C ARG A 96 -2.01 -17.56 4.91
N ILE A 97 -0.89 -18.27 5.10
CA ILE A 97 -0.35 -18.58 6.43
C ILE A 97 0.08 -17.28 7.09
N VAL A 98 0.77 -16.40 6.35
CA VAL A 98 1.29 -15.15 6.89
C VAL A 98 0.16 -14.20 7.29
N LEU A 99 -0.88 -14.05 6.47
CA LEU A 99 -2.02 -13.20 6.83
C LEU A 99 -2.83 -13.74 8.01
N LEU A 100 -2.99 -15.07 8.13
CA LEU A 100 -3.67 -15.67 9.28
C LEU A 100 -2.88 -15.46 10.57
N VAL A 101 -1.56 -15.70 10.54
CA VAL A 101 -0.69 -15.46 11.70
C VAL A 101 -0.65 -13.96 12.04
N ALA A 102 -0.48 -13.09 11.04
CA ALA A 102 -0.47 -11.64 11.25
C ALA A 102 -1.80 -11.15 11.82
N ALA A 103 -2.94 -11.70 11.39
CA ALA A 103 -4.24 -11.33 11.96
C ALA A 103 -4.31 -11.64 13.46
N VAL A 104 -3.91 -12.83 13.88
CA VAL A 104 -3.89 -13.22 15.30
C VAL A 104 -2.91 -12.35 16.09
N VAL A 105 -1.66 -12.23 15.61
CA VAL A 105 -0.61 -11.46 16.31
C VAL A 105 -0.99 -9.99 16.42
N ASN A 106 -1.52 -9.38 15.35
CA ASN A 106 -1.95 -7.98 15.37
C ASN A 106 -3.14 -7.78 16.30
N THR A 107 -4.16 -8.65 16.26
CA THR A 107 -5.30 -8.55 17.18
C THR A 107 -4.83 -8.66 18.63
N LEU A 108 -3.92 -9.59 18.95
CA LEU A 108 -3.34 -9.69 20.28
C LEU A 108 -2.53 -8.45 20.66
N ALA A 109 -1.76 -7.88 19.74
CA ALA A 109 -1.00 -6.65 19.97
C ALA A 109 -1.92 -5.44 20.20
N VAL A 110 -3.03 -5.32 19.46
CA VAL A 110 -4.03 -4.25 19.67
C VAL A 110 -4.77 -4.42 21.00
N VAL A 111 -5.16 -5.65 21.37
CA VAL A 111 -5.74 -5.93 22.69
C VAL A 111 -4.73 -5.66 23.81
N GLY A 112 -3.47 -6.05 23.60
CA GLY A 112 -2.37 -5.73 24.51
C GLY A 112 -2.14 -4.22 24.63
N LEU A 113 -2.30 -3.44 23.55
CA LEU A 113 -2.20 -1.99 23.56
C LEU A 113 -3.34 -1.38 24.38
N LEU A 114 -4.57 -1.86 24.20
CA LEU A 114 -5.72 -1.46 25.00
C LEU A 114 -5.49 -1.74 26.49
N ALA A 115 -5.02 -2.95 26.82
CA ALA A 115 -4.71 -3.33 28.18
C ALA A 115 -3.57 -2.49 28.76
N ALA A 116 -2.45 -2.34 28.04
CA ALA A 116 -1.32 -1.53 28.47
C ALA A 116 -1.73 -0.07 28.71
N ALA A 117 -2.57 0.50 27.84
CA ALA A 117 -3.03 1.87 27.99
C ALA A 117 -3.74 2.09 29.34
N TYR A 118 -4.61 1.17 29.76
CA TYR A 118 -5.38 1.30 31.00
C TYR A 118 -4.70 0.74 32.25
N LEU A 119 -3.77 -0.21 32.11
CA LEU A 119 -3.07 -0.83 33.24
C LEU A 119 -1.78 -0.09 33.64
N THR A 120 -1.26 0.79 32.78
CA THR A 120 -0.12 1.65 33.11
C THR A 120 -0.50 2.62 34.23
N THR A 121 0.24 2.56 35.34
CA THR A 121 -0.06 3.29 36.59
C THR A 121 0.30 4.77 36.55
N GLY A 122 1.05 5.23 35.54
CA GLY A 122 1.49 6.61 35.39
C GLY A 122 2.03 6.90 34.00
N TYR A 123 1.86 8.15 33.57
CA TYR A 123 2.36 8.68 32.30
C TYR A 123 3.26 9.90 32.53
N GLY A 124 3.87 10.01 33.72
CA GLY A 124 4.68 11.16 34.12
C GLY A 124 6.00 11.23 33.38
N SER A 125 6.49 10.12 32.84
CA SER A 125 7.72 10.04 32.06
C SER A 125 7.61 9.08 30.87
N VAL A 126 8.51 9.25 29.89
CA VAL A 126 8.61 8.33 28.73
C VAL A 126 8.92 6.90 29.18
N GLY A 127 9.68 6.75 30.27
CA GLY A 127 10.01 5.45 30.85
C GLY A 127 8.76 4.70 31.36
N GLU A 128 7.84 5.42 31.99
CA GLU A 128 6.56 4.84 32.44
C GLU A 128 5.65 4.46 31.27
N ALA A 129 5.70 5.23 30.18
CA ALA A 129 4.95 4.95 28.95
C ALA A 129 5.60 3.86 28.07
N ALA A 130 6.80 3.37 28.40
CA ALA A 130 7.59 2.49 27.54
C ALA A 130 6.83 1.21 27.15
N GLY A 131 6.06 0.63 28.07
CA GLY A 131 5.22 -0.55 27.78
C GLY A 131 4.20 -0.28 26.67
N VAL A 132 3.50 0.86 26.75
CA VAL A 132 2.53 1.28 25.73
C VAL A 132 3.22 1.52 24.39
N LEU A 133 4.38 2.18 24.39
CA LEU A 133 5.15 2.46 23.16
C LEU A 133 5.65 1.18 22.48
N ILE A 134 6.14 0.21 23.25
CA ILE A 134 6.60 -1.08 22.73
C ILE A 134 5.42 -1.84 22.11
N VAL A 135 4.29 -1.92 22.81
CA VAL A 135 3.12 -2.65 22.28
C VAL A 135 2.51 -1.92 21.08
N ALA A 136 2.51 -0.59 21.06
CA ALA A 136 2.13 0.21 19.89
C ALA A 136 3.02 -0.09 18.67
N PHE A 137 4.35 -0.17 18.88
CA PHE A 137 5.27 -0.61 17.83
C PHE A 137 4.95 -2.04 17.34
N LEU A 138 4.68 -2.98 18.24
CA LEU A 138 4.33 -4.36 17.87
C LEU A 138 3.01 -4.44 17.11
N ALA A 139 2.01 -3.64 17.48
CA ALA A 139 0.75 -3.53 16.75
C ALA A 139 1.01 -3.03 15.32
N GLY A 140 1.82 -1.99 15.15
CA GLY A 140 2.25 -1.54 13.83
C GLY A 140 2.99 -2.62 13.03
N ALA A 141 3.98 -3.27 13.66
CA ALA A 141 4.86 -4.25 13.00
C ALA A 141 4.16 -5.54 12.58
N SER A 142 3.08 -5.90 13.28
CA SER A 142 2.27 -7.08 12.95
C SER A 142 1.09 -6.77 12.03
N CYS A 143 0.88 -5.50 11.67
CA CYS A 143 -0.30 -5.07 10.92
C CYS A 143 -0.39 -5.73 9.53
N PRO A 144 -1.48 -6.47 9.23
CA PRO A 144 -1.63 -7.19 7.96
C PRO A 144 -1.67 -6.27 6.73
N GLN A 145 -0.82 -6.57 5.75
CA GLN A 145 -0.64 -5.76 4.55
C GLN A 145 -1.61 -6.14 3.41
N VAL A 146 -2.93 -6.01 3.64
CA VAL A 146 -3.97 -6.47 2.71
C VAL A 146 -3.88 -5.80 1.33
N GLY A 147 -3.75 -4.47 1.27
CA GLY A 147 -3.64 -3.73 0.00
C GLY A 147 -2.47 -4.21 -0.87
N PRO A 148 -1.24 -4.24 -0.35
CA PRO A 148 -0.10 -4.86 -1.05
C PRO A 148 -0.35 -6.31 -1.49
N MET A 149 -0.93 -7.16 -0.63
CA MET A 149 -1.25 -8.54 -1.00
C MET A 149 -2.31 -8.65 -2.10
N ALA A 150 -3.29 -7.75 -2.12
CA ALA A 150 -4.29 -7.67 -3.18
C ALA A 150 -3.65 -7.32 -4.52
N ARG A 151 -2.72 -6.36 -4.56
CA ARG A 151 -1.94 -6.01 -5.76
C ARG A 151 -1.14 -7.20 -6.29
N VAL A 152 -0.51 -7.98 -5.41
CA VAL A 152 0.19 -9.23 -5.79
C VAL A 152 -0.78 -10.22 -6.45
N ARG A 153 -1.99 -10.38 -5.90
CA ARG A 153 -3.01 -11.27 -6.46
C ARG A 153 -3.51 -10.78 -7.80
N TRP A 154 -3.75 -9.48 -7.96
CA TRP A 154 -4.12 -8.90 -9.25
C TRP A 154 -3.05 -9.14 -10.31
N MET A 155 -1.79 -8.85 -9.98
CA MET A 155 -0.66 -9.13 -10.88
C MET A 155 -0.57 -10.61 -11.26
N ALA A 156 -0.82 -11.53 -10.32
CA ALA A 156 -0.85 -12.95 -10.62
C ALA A 156 -2.05 -13.33 -11.52
N LEU A 157 -3.26 -12.83 -11.23
CA LEU A 157 -4.49 -13.12 -11.98
C LEU A 157 -4.43 -12.59 -13.43
N THR A 158 -3.86 -11.40 -13.63
CA THR A 158 -3.76 -10.79 -14.97
C THR A 158 -2.57 -11.31 -15.76
N THR A 159 -1.51 -11.82 -15.10
CA THR A 159 -0.32 -12.34 -15.79
C THR A 159 -0.41 -13.83 -16.11
N ARG A 160 -1.07 -14.65 -15.27
CA ARG A 160 -1.10 -16.12 -15.43
C ARG A 160 -2.24 -16.68 -16.27
N ASN A 161 -3.11 -15.87 -16.87
CA ASN A 161 -4.23 -16.37 -17.68
C ASN A 161 -5.09 -17.44 -16.96
N LEU A 162 -5.25 -17.37 -15.63
CA LEU A 162 -6.03 -18.36 -14.85
C LEU A 162 -7.56 -18.18 -14.95
N SER A 163 -8.04 -17.34 -15.86
CA SER A 163 -9.49 -17.24 -16.09
C SER A 163 -9.98 -18.53 -16.77
N PRO A 164 -11.05 -19.18 -16.28
CA PRO A 164 -11.65 -20.35 -16.92
C PRO A 164 -12.00 -20.11 -18.41
N ALA A 165 -12.27 -18.86 -18.79
CA ALA A 165 -12.54 -18.45 -20.17
C ALA A 165 -11.30 -18.43 -21.09
N ALA A 166 -10.08 -18.48 -20.53
CA ALA A 166 -8.82 -18.44 -21.29
C ALA A 166 -8.32 -19.83 -21.73
N ALA A 167 -9.00 -20.91 -21.34
CA ALA A 167 -8.74 -22.24 -21.89
C ALA A 167 -8.94 -22.30 -23.42
N ASN A 168 -9.63 -21.30 -24.00
CA ASN A 168 -9.98 -21.25 -25.42
C ASN A 168 -9.27 -20.13 -26.23
N GLY A 169 -8.23 -19.45 -25.72
CA GLY A 169 -7.50 -18.49 -26.57
C GLY A 169 -6.38 -17.69 -25.92
N ALA A 170 -5.26 -17.59 -26.63
CA ALA A 170 -4.13 -16.73 -26.30
C ALA A 170 -4.57 -15.25 -26.29
N ARG A 171 -4.90 -14.71 -25.11
CA ARG A 171 -5.19 -13.28 -24.96
C ARG A 171 -3.94 -12.44 -25.24
N SER A 172 -4.12 -11.34 -25.97
CA SER A 172 -3.05 -10.38 -26.26
C SER A 172 -2.48 -9.78 -24.99
N VAL A 173 -1.15 -9.60 -24.94
CA VAL A 173 -0.42 -8.92 -23.85
C VAL A 173 -1.03 -7.55 -23.51
N ALA A 174 -1.58 -6.86 -24.50
CA ALA A 174 -2.24 -5.56 -24.30
C ALA A 174 -3.52 -5.64 -23.46
N ALA A 175 -4.29 -6.74 -23.58
CA ALA A 175 -5.50 -6.94 -22.79
C ALA A 175 -5.16 -7.21 -21.32
N ASN A 176 -4.17 -8.06 -21.06
CA ASN A 176 -3.70 -8.35 -19.69
C ASN A 176 -3.16 -7.10 -18.99
N ARG A 177 -2.50 -6.22 -19.74
CA ARG A 177 -2.02 -4.93 -19.21
C ARG A 177 -3.15 -3.95 -18.91
N ALA A 178 -4.19 -3.90 -19.75
CA ALA A 178 -5.37 -3.08 -19.51
C ALA A 178 -6.16 -3.57 -18.28
N ASP A 179 -6.29 -4.88 -18.10
CA ASP A 179 -6.92 -5.48 -16.92
C ASP A 179 -6.12 -5.17 -15.65
N LEU A 180 -4.78 -5.23 -15.72
CA LEU A 180 -3.90 -4.87 -14.61
C LEU A 180 -3.98 -3.38 -14.25
N ASP A 181 -3.96 -2.48 -15.24
CA ASP A 181 -4.14 -1.04 -15.03
C ASP A 181 -5.49 -0.77 -14.35
N THR A 182 -6.56 -1.47 -14.75
CA THR A 182 -7.91 -1.37 -14.17
C THR A 182 -7.97 -1.90 -12.73
N ALA A 183 -7.26 -2.99 -12.45
CA ALA A 183 -7.18 -3.54 -11.11
C ALA A 183 -6.39 -2.62 -10.17
N LEU A 184 -5.23 -2.12 -10.61
CA LEU A 184 -4.39 -1.22 -9.82
C LEU A 184 -5.01 0.16 -9.63
N SER A 185 -5.80 0.65 -10.60
CA SER A 185 -6.61 1.87 -10.42
C SER A 185 -7.67 1.67 -9.34
N TYR A 186 -8.39 0.53 -9.34
CA TYR A 186 -9.32 0.19 -8.27
C TYR A 186 -8.61 0.11 -6.90
N GLU A 187 -7.46 -0.55 -6.83
CA GLU A 187 -6.69 -0.64 -5.59
C GLU A 187 -6.23 0.73 -5.08
N GLY A 188 -5.86 1.65 -5.99
CA GLY A 188 -5.55 3.04 -5.65
C GLY A 188 -6.76 3.78 -5.09
N THR A 189 -7.91 3.68 -5.74
CA THR A 189 -9.17 4.29 -5.25
C THR A 189 -9.58 3.71 -3.90
N ALA A 190 -9.45 2.40 -3.70
CA ALA A 190 -9.75 1.75 -2.43
C ALA A 190 -8.83 2.26 -1.31
N ASP A 191 -7.53 2.47 -1.59
CA ASP A 191 -6.60 3.06 -0.64
C ASP A 191 -7.06 4.48 -0.22
N GLU A 192 -7.37 5.36 -1.18
CA GLU A 192 -7.85 6.73 -0.89
C GLU A 192 -9.15 6.74 -0.08
N VAL A 193 -10.12 5.90 -0.45
CA VAL A 193 -11.38 5.76 0.30
C VAL A 193 -11.11 5.32 1.73
N THR A 194 -10.26 4.32 1.95
CA THR A 194 -9.92 3.88 3.30
C THR A 194 -9.08 4.88 4.08
N PHE A 195 -8.26 5.68 3.40
CA PHE A 195 -7.47 6.74 4.02
C PHE A 195 -8.35 7.86 4.59
N VAL A 196 -9.48 8.16 3.92
CA VAL A 196 -10.47 9.12 4.43
C VAL A 196 -11.38 8.48 5.48
N LEU A 197 -11.91 7.28 5.20
CA LEU A 197 -12.86 6.61 6.09
C LEU A 197 -12.24 6.20 7.43
N GLY A 198 -10.98 5.76 7.46
CA GLY A 198 -10.33 5.28 8.68
C GLY A 198 -10.30 6.33 9.80
N PRO A 199 -9.64 7.48 9.61
CA PRO A 199 -9.62 8.57 10.59
C PRO A 199 -11.02 9.12 10.93
N ALA A 200 -11.94 9.18 9.94
CA ALA A 200 -13.32 9.62 10.19
C ALA A 200 -14.05 8.66 11.14
N LEU A 201 -13.96 7.35 10.91
CA LEU A 201 -14.52 6.34 11.80
C LEU A 201 -13.90 6.40 13.19
N VAL A 202 -12.58 6.59 13.26
CA VAL A 202 -11.89 6.76 14.55
C VAL A 202 -12.43 7.99 15.29
N GLY A 203 -12.50 9.14 14.63
CA GLY A 203 -12.98 10.39 15.21
C GLY A 203 -14.40 10.26 15.77
N VAL A 204 -15.33 9.75 14.95
CA VAL A 204 -16.74 9.57 15.34
C VAL A 204 -16.89 8.59 16.51
N LEU A 205 -16.26 7.41 16.43
CA LEU A 205 -16.39 6.39 17.48
C LEU A 205 -15.72 6.83 18.79
N ALA A 206 -14.57 7.50 18.71
CA ALA A 206 -13.85 7.95 19.88
C ALA A 206 -14.52 9.13 20.59
N SER A 207 -15.09 10.08 19.84
CA SER A 207 -15.72 11.28 20.41
C SER A 207 -17.14 11.01 20.91
N LEU A 208 -17.92 10.18 20.21
CA LEU A 208 -19.33 9.96 20.55
C LEU A 208 -19.56 8.76 21.48
N VAL A 209 -18.63 7.81 21.54
CA VAL A 209 -18.82 6.56 22.30
C VAL A 209 -17.72 6.33 23.32
N ALA A 210 -16.50 6.00 22.87
CA ALA A 210 -15.37 5.80 23.77
C ALA A 210 -14.02 5.79 23.01
N PRO A 211 -12.93 6.33 23.59
CA PRO A 211 -11.61 6.38 22.95
C PRO A 211 -11.03 5.01 22.55
N TRP A 212 -11.41 3.94 23.22
CA TRP A 212 -10.93 2.57 22.97
C TRP A 212 -11.68 1.85 21.83
N LEU A 213 -12.91 2.29 21.52
CA LEU A 213 -13.80 1.60 20.59
C LEU A 213 -13.26 1.49 19.16
N PRO A 214 -12.61 2.52 18.56
CA PRO A 214 -12.04 2.38 17.22
C PRO A 214 -11.01 1.24 17.12
N LEU A 215 -10.15 1.10 18.14
CA LEU A 215 -9.12 0.07 18.16
C LEU A 215 -9.72 -1.32 18.40
N ALA A 216 -10.75 -1.44 19.25
CA ALA A 216 -11.48 -2.69 19.41
C ALA A 216 -12.18 -3.11 18.10
N LEU A 217 -12.82 -2.17 17.40
CA LEU A 217 -13.40 -2.42 16.08
C LEU A 217 -12.32 -2.85 15.07
N ALA A 218 -11.19 -2.16 15.02
CA ALA A 218 -10.07 -2.53 14.16
C ALA A 218 -9.57 -3.95 14.47
N ALA A 219 -9.47 -4.35 15.74
CA ALA A 219 -9.08 -5.68 16.16
C ALA A 219 -10.09 -6.76 15.71
N VAL A 220 -11.39 -6.48 15.84
CA VAL A 220 -12.48 -7.36 15.36
C VAL A 220 -12.45 -7.48 13.84
N MET A 221 -12.29 -6.38 13.12
CA MET A 221 -12.17 -6.37 11.66
C MET A 221 -10.91 -7.13 11.22
N THR A 222 -9.78 -6.99 11.91
CA THR A 222 -8.56 -7.76 11.63
C THR A 222 -8.80 -9.25 11.80
N ILE A 223 -9.34 -9.71 12.94
CA ILE A 223 -9.48 -11.15 13.22
C ILE A 223 -10.57 -11.81 12.35
N THR A 224 -11.44 -11.04 11.71
CA THR A 224 -12.52 -11.57 10.85
C THR A 224 -12.21 -11.40 9.36
N LEU A 225 -11.98 -10.17 8.90
CA LEU A 225 -11.84 -9.83 7.49
C LEU A 225 -10.48 -10.25 6.91
N VAL A 226 -9.40 -10.18 7.69
CA VAL A 226 -8.08 -10.58 7.20
C VAL A 226 -8.00 -12.09 6.98
N PRO A 227 -8.48 -12.95 7.89
CA PRO A 227 -8.62 -14.38 7.61
C PRO A 227 -9.53 -14.67 6.42
N ALA A 228 -10.68 -13.99 6.29
CA ALA A 228 -11.55 -14.14 5.14
C ALA A 228 -10.81 -13.80 3.82
N PHE A 229 -10.03 -12.72 3.79
CA PHE A 229 -9.19 -12.37 2.64
C PHE A 229 -8.06 -13.38 2.43
N ALA A 230 -7.45 -13.87 3.50
CA ALA A 230 -6.36 -14.85 3.46
C ALA A 230 -6.80 -16.16 2.82
N VAL A 231 -8.01 -16.65 3.14
CA VAL A 231 -8.54 -17.90 2.61
C VAL A 231 -9.29 -17.75 1.28
N HIS A 232 -9.50 -16.52 0.82
CA HIS A 232 -10.23 -16.25 -0.43
C HIS A 232 -9.58 -16.97 -1.64
N PRO A 233 -10.36 -17.57 -2.57
CA PRO A 233 -9.85 -18.39 -3.67
C PRO A 233 -8.77 -17.72 -4.55
N SER A 234 -8.80 -16.39 -4.66
CA SER A 234 -7.77 -15.62 -5.40
C SER A 234 -6.34 -15.84 -4.89
N GLN A 235 -6.15 -16.35 -3.67
CA GLN A 235 -4.84 -16.75 -3.16
C GLN A 235 -4.16 -17.84 -4.02
N HIS A 236 -4.94 -18.72 -4.66
CA HIS A 236 -4.39 -19.84 -5.43
C HIS A 236 -3.69 -19.37 -6.72
N ALA A 237 -3.99 -18.15 -7.18
CA ALA A 237 -3.28 -17.54 -8.30
C ALA A 237 -1.81 -17.26 -7.98
N VAL A 238 -1.50 -17.03 -6.69
CA VAL A 238 -0.15 -16.74 -6.19
C VAL A 238 0.52 -18.06 -5.79
N VAL A 239 1.48 -18.51 -6.59
CA VAL A 239 2.31 -19.68 -6.21
C VAL A 239 3.51 -19.16 -5.42
N PRO A 240 3.73 -19.66 -4.18
CA PRO A 240 4.91 -19.31 -3.38
C PRO A 240 6.21 -19.58 -4.14
N ALA A 241 7.26 -18.81 -3.87
CA ALA A 241 8.55 -19.03 -4.50
C ALA A 241 9.05 -20.47 -4.21
N PRO A 242 9.56 -21.23 -5.20
CA PRO A 242 10.11 -22.55 -4.96
C PRO A 242 11.18 -22.48 -3.87
N ARG A 243 10.98 -23.23 -2.78
CA ARG A 243 11.99 -23.38 -1.73
C ARG A 243 13.20 -24.04 -2.40
N LYS A 244 14.31 -23.32 -2.59
CA LYS A 244 15.58 -23.97 -2.98
C LYS A 244 15.79 -25.14 -2.01
N PRO A 245 15.98 -26.38 -2.49
CA PRO A 245 16.28 -27.48 -1.59
C PRO A 245 17.50 -27.08 -0.76
N ARG A 246 17.34 -27.03 0.58
CA ARG A 246 18.53 -27.08 1.45
C ARG A 246 19.21 -28.38 1.07
N THR A 247 20.46 -28.27 0.65
CA THR A 247 21.38 -29.36 0.35
C THR A 247 21.13 -30.56 1.26
N GLY A 248 20.33 -31.50 0.76
CA GLY A 248 20.23 -32.86 1.25
C GLY A 248 21.06 -33.67 0.27
N VAL A 249 22.14 -34.23 0.78
CA VAL A 249 22.96 -35.24 0.10
C VAL A 249 22.03 -36.25 -0.57
N ALA A 250 22.13 -36.38 -1.88
CA ALA A 250 21.68 -37.56 -2.62
C ALA A 250 22.86 -38.02 -3.50
N PRO A 251 23.07 -39.34 -3.63
CA PRO A 251 24.39 -39.89 -3.91
C PRO A 251 24.82 -39.62 -5.35
N SER A 252 26.11 -39.32 -5.51
CA SER A 252 26.83 -39.36 -6.76
C SER A 252 26.75 -40.75 -7.39
N ASN A 253 26.19 -40.83 -8.60
CA ASN A 253 26.48 -41.81 -9.67
C ASN A 253 25.98 -41.09 -10.94
N GLY A 254 26.78 -40.51 -11.83
CA GLY A 254 28.00 -41.02 -12.43
C GLY A 254 27.71 -41.17 -13.93
N GLN A 255 28.03 -40.16 -14.76
CA GLN A 255 28.63 -40.25 -16.10
C GLN A 255 28.61 -38.91 -16.84
N ALA A 256 29.72 -38.65 -17.51
CA ALA A 256 30.13 -37.38 -18.09
C ALA A 256 29.60 -37.17 -19.51
N SER A 257 29.36 -35.91 -19.89
CA SER A 257 29.68 -35.41 -21.23
C SER A 257 29.63 -33.87 -21.30
N THR A 258 30.83 -33.30 -21.42
CA THR A 258 31.22 -32.21 -22.34
C THR A 258 30.38 -30.93 -22.47
N GLY A 259 30.97 -29.84 -21.97
CA GLY A 259 31.26 -28.66 -22.79
C GLY A 259 30.13 -27.68 -23.04
N GLU A 260 30.08 -26.60 -22.24
CA GLU A 260 29.84 -25.23 -22.73
C GLU A 260 30.23 -24.23 -21.64
N HIS A 261 31.21 -23.39 -21.95
CA HIS A 261 31.60 -22.23 -21.14
C HIS A 261 30.47 -21.19 -21.14
N SER A 262 29.41 -21.44 -20.36
CA SER A 262 28.48 -20.37 -19.99
C SER A 262 29.20 -19.43 -19.03
N ALA A 263 29.61 -18.28 -19.55
CA ALA A 263 30.12 -17.16 -18.78
C ALA A 263 29.25 -16.93 -17.55
N GLN A 264 29.76 -17.33 -16.39
CA GLN A 264 29.15 -17.08 -15.09
C GLN A 264 29.18 -15.57 -14.86
N VAL A 265 28.17 -14.85 -15.33
CA VAL A 265 27.90 -13.50 -14.84
C VAL A 265 27.74 -13.63 -13.32
N PRO A 266 28.62 -13.01 -12.51
CA PRO A 266 28.66 -13.31 -11.08
C PRO A 266 27.31 -12.97 -10.46
N ALA A 267 26.67 -13.98 -9.86
CA ALA A 267 25.32 -13.88 -9.26
C ALA A 267 25.15 -12.68 -8.32
N GLN A 268 26.27 -12.19 -7.76
CA GLN A 268 26.37 -11.02 -6.90
C GLN A 268 26.14 -9.68 -7.64
N ARG A 269 26.56 -9.51 -8.91
CA ARG A 269 26.27 -8.31 -9.71
C ARG A 269 24.79 -8.24 -10.12
N ARG A 270 24.19 -9.38 -10.48
CA ARG A 270 22.77 -9.48 -10.85
C ARG A 270 21.84 -9.18 -9.66
N HIS A 271 22.21 -9.58 -8.44
CA HIS A 271 21.46 -9.27 -7.22
C HIS A 271 21.55 -7.79 -6.80
N ARG A 272 22.72 -7.15 -6.93
CA ARG A 272 22.88 -5.72 -6.60
C ARG A 272 22.11 -4.81 -7.55
N TRP A 273 22.11 -5.13 -8.85
CA TRP A 273 21.31 -4.41 -9.84
C TRP A 273 19.80 -4.60 -9.62
N ALA A 274 19.34 -5.81 -9.31
CA ALA A 274 17.94 -6.05 -8.98
C ALA A 274 17.48 -5.24 -7.74
N GLY A 275 18.34 -5.14 -6.71
CA GLY A 275 18.07 -4.31 -5.53
C GLY A 275 18.01 -2.81 -5.84
N ALA A 276 18.96 -2.31 -6.66
CA ALA A 276 19.00 -0.90 -7.06
C ALA A 276 17.77 -0.49 -7.89
N VAL A 277 17.29 -1.36 -8.79
CA VAL A 277 16.11 -1.08 -9.61
C VAL A 277 14.83 -1.06 -8.76
N VAL A 278 14.71 -1.92 -7.75
CA VAL A 278 13.58 -1.90 -6.79
C VAL A 278 13.64 -0.70 -5.86
N ALA A 279 14.83 -0.22 -5.53
CA ALA A 279 15.00 0.94 -4.64
C ALA A 279 14.36 2.21 -5.23
N VAL A 280 14.43 2.41 -6.55
CA VAL A 280 13.90 3.60 -7.23
C VAL A 280 12.40 3.84 -6.94
N PRO A 281 11.48 2.90 -7.21
CA PRO A 281 10.06 3.09 -6.88
C PRO A 281 9.80 3.12 -5.37
N VAL A 282 10.63 2.48 -4.53
CA VAL A 282 10.52 2.59 -3.07
C VAL A 282 10.86 4.01 -2.60
N VAL A 283 11.94 4.60 -3.10
CA VAL A 283 12.29 6.00 -2.81
C VAL A 283 11.23 6.95 -3.38
N ALA A 284 10.65 6.64 -4.53
CA ALA A 284 9.51 7.39 -5.06
C ALA A 284 8.33 7.36 -4.08
N MET A 285 8.01 6.20 -3.50
CA MET A 285 6.97 6.11 -2.48
C MET A 285 7.34 6.82 -1.17
N VAL A 286 8.63 6.92 -0.82
CA VAL A 286 9.07 7.81 0.27
C VAL A 286 8.78 9.26 -0.06
N CYS A 287 9.11 9.75 -1.26
CA CYS A 287 8.74 11.10 -1.68
C CYS A 287 7.21 11.31 -1.66
N MET A 288 6.45 10.32 -2.13
CA MET A 288 4.99 10.36 -2.08
C MET A 288 4.46 10.45 -0.64
N GLY A 289 5.01 9.64 0.27
CA GLY A 289 4.70 9.71 1.69
C GLY A 289 5.04 11.08 2.30
N THR A 290 6.23 11.61 1.99
CA THR A 290 6.68 12.93 2.44
C THR A 290 5.71 14.02 1.99
N PHE A 291 5.23 13.96 0.75
CA PHE A 291 4.20 14.86 0.25
C PHE A 291 2.91 14.78 1.09
N PHE A 292 2.43 13.58 1.39
CA PHE A 292 1.23 13.39 2.22
C PHE A 292 1.41 13.94 3.64
N GLY A 293 2.47 13.55 4.34
CA GLY A 293 2.73 13.99 5.71
C GLY A 293 2.96 15.49 5.81
N ALA A 294 3.68 16.07 4.85
CA ALA A 294 3.92 17.50 4.79
C ALA A 294 2.64 18.29 4.51
N THR A 295 1.83 17.85 3.55
CA THR A 295 0.57 18.51 3.18
C THR A 295 -0.42 18.46 4.33
N GLN A 296 -0.53 17.32 5.04
CA GLN A 296 -1.41 17.19 6.19
C GLN A 296 -1.02 18.17 7.32
N ASN A 297 0.28 18.28 7.64
CA ASN A 297 0.75 19.21 8.67
C ASN A 297 0.63 20.68 8.24
N ALA A 298 0.93 20.98 6.97
CA ALA A 298 0.76 22.31 6.41
C ALA A 298 -0.71 22.76 6.42
N LEU A 299 -1.65 21.86 6.07
CA LEU A 299 -3.10 22.13 6.16
C LEU A 299 -3.57 22.31 7.60
N SER A 300 -3.00 21.55 8.54
CA SER A 300 -3.27 21.74 9.97
C SER A 300 -2.85 23.14 10.42
N ALA A 301 -1.63 23.56 10.08
CA ALA A 301 -1.13 24.91 10.37
C ALA A 301 -1.93 26.01 9.66
N PHE A 302 -2.39 25.78 8.42
CA PHE A 302 -3.24 26.70 7.68
C PHE A 302 -4.61 26.85 8.34
N SER A 303 -5.28 25.75 8.69
CA SER A 303 -6.60 25.77 9.34
C SER A 303 -6.59 26.41 10.73
N ALA A 304 -5.47 26.35 11.44
CA ALA A 304 -5.32 26.98 12.75
C ALA A 304 -5.52 28.50 12.69
N GLN A 305 -5.31 29.13 11.53
CA GLN A 305 -5.56 30.56 11.30
C GLN A 305 -7.06 30.91 11.23
N TYR A 306 -7.91 29.92 10.99
CA TYR A 306 -9.36 30.08 10.80
C TYR A 306 -10.17 29.39 11.92
N ALA A 307 -9.53 29.18 13.09
CA ALA A 307 -10.13 28.82 14.38
C ALA A 307 -10.80 27.45 14.54
N THR A 308 -10.69 26.51 13.59
CA THR A 308 -11.15 25.12 13.79
C THR A 308 -10.15 24.10 13.25
N ALA A 309 -9.43 23.43 14.16
CA ALA A 309 -8.47 22.37 13.84
C ALA A 309 -9.11 21.17 13.11
N GLU A 310 -10.42 20.99 13.27
CA GLU A 310 -11.19 19.91 12.63
C GLU A 310 -11.25 20.05 11.10
N ILE A 311 -11.09 21.26 10.55
CA ILE A 311 -11.16 21.51 9.10
C ILE A 311 -9.94 20.94 8.36
N ALA A 312 -8.79 20.79 9.01
CA ALA A 312 -7.57 20.27 8.39
C ALA A 312 -7.77 18.88 7.76
N GLY A 313 -8.43 17.98 8.49
CA GLY A 313 -8.73 16.63 8.02
C GLY A 313 -9.72 16.62 6.86
N LEU A 314 -10.73 17.50 6.89
CA LEU A 314 -11.71 17.66 5.81
C LEU A 314 -11.06 18.22 4.55
N LEU A 315 -10.20 19.22 4.68
CA LEU A 315 -9.41 19.75 3.56
C LEU A 315 -8.55 18.66 2.94
N TYR A 316 -7.87 17.87 3.76
CA TYR A 316 -7.06 16.75 3.27
C TYR A 316 -7.92 15.69 2.55
N ALA A 317 -9.13 15.42 3.04
CA ALA A 317 -10.08 14.50 2.41
C ALA A 317 -10.55 14.97 1.01
N VAL A 318 -10.67 16.28 0.80
CA VAL A 318 -10.99 16.86 -0.53
C VAL A 318 -9.93 16.48 -1.56
N MET A 319 -8.64 16.55 -1.20
CA MET A 319 -7.54 16.11 -2.06
C MET A 319 -7.61 14.60 -2.34
N GLY A 320 -7.91 13.80 -1.31
CA GLY A 320 -8.10 12.35 -1.45
C GLY A 320 -9.24 11.99 -2.40
N LEU A 321 -10.34 12.76 -2.41
CA LEU A 321 -11.47 12.54 -3.31
C LEU A 321 -11.09 12.71 -4.79
N SER A 322 -10.43 13.82 -5.15
CA SER A 322 -10.00 14.02 -6.53
C SER A 322 -8.90 13.04 -6.95
N SER A 323 -8.02 12.65 -6.02
CA SER A 323 -7.04 11.57 -6.22
C SER A 323 -7.72 10.24 -6.52
N ALA A 324 -8.75 9.86 -5.75
CA ALA A 324 -9.50 8.61 -5.92
C ALA A 324 -10.17 8.53 -7.31
N VAL A 325 -10.77 9.63 -7.75
CA VAL A 325 -11.39 9.75 -9.09
C VAL A 325 -10.32 9.68 -10.18
N ALA A 326 -9.21 10.40 -10.02
CA ALA A 326 -8.14 10.41 -11.00
C ALA A 326 -7.40 9.07 -11.09
N ALA A 327 -7.30 8.32 -9.99
CA ALA A 327 -6.78 6.95 -10.00
C ALA A 327 -7.61 6.05 -10.94
N LEU A 328 -8.95 6.10 -10.86
CA LEU A 328 -9.85 5.37 -11.77
C LEU A 328 -9.61 5.72 -13.24
N SER A 329 -9.25 6.98 -13.54
CA SER A 329 -9.00 7.43 -14.91
C SER A 329 -7.86 6.64 -15.59
N VAL A 330 -6.88 6.16 -14.82
CA VAL A 330 -5.71 5.41 -15.34
C VAL A 330 -6.14 4.13 -16.07
N ALA A 331 -7.25 3.51 -15.66
CA ALA A 331 -7.82 2.34 -16.32
C ALA A 331 -8.17 2.59 -17.80
N PHE A 332 -8.41 3.85 -18.17
CA PHE A 332 -8.79 4.26 -19.52
C PHE A 332 -7.63 4.84 -20.34
N TRP A 333 -6.45 4.98 -19.74
CA TRP A 333 -5.32 5.59 -20.43
C TRP A 333 -4.80 4.71 -21.58
N PRO A 334 -4.36 5.31 -22.70
CA PRO A 334 -3.82 4.55 -23.82
C PRO A 334 -2.61 3.69 -23.42
N GLN A 335 -2.51 2.49 -23.99
CA GLN A 335 -1.38 1.58 -23.74
C GLN A 335 -0.06 2.09 -24.33
N ARG A 336 -0.11 2.95 -25.36
CA ARG A 336 1.05 3.68 -25.89
C ARG A 336 1.70 4.62 -24.87
N PHE A 337 0.96 5.03 -23.84
CA PHE A 337 1.48 5.87 -22.78
C PHE A 337 2.24 4.99 -21.78
N SER A 338 3.57 4.91 -21.95
CA SER A 338 4.42 4.01 -21.17
C SER A 338 4.45 4.37 -19.68
N LEU A 339 4.83 3.43 -18.81
CA LEU A 339 4.89 3.68 -17.37
C LEU A 339 5.87 4.82 -17.03
N ALA A 340 6.99 4.92 -17.73
CA ALA A 340 7.95 6.00 -17.53
C ALA A 340 7.38 7.36 -17.93
N SER A 341 6.67 7.47 -19.06
CA SER A 341 6.04 8.73 -19.47
C SER A 341 4.85 9.09 -18.58
N ARG A 342 4.08 8.10 -18.12
CA ARG A 342 3.00 8.28 -17.13
C ARG A 342 3.55 8.87 -15.85
N TRP A 343 4.65 8.31 -15.33
CA TRP A 343 5.30 8.79 -14.12
C TRP A 343 5.77 10.23 -14.31
N VAL A 344 6.58 10.51 -15.35
CA VAL A 344 7.08 11.87 -15.59
C VAL A 344 5.94 12.88 -15.74
N ALA A 345 4.91 12.58 -16.53
CA ALA A 345 3.80 13.50 -16.74
C ALA A 345 3.00 13.75 -15.46
N ALA A 346 2.67 12.71 -14.70
CA ALA A 346 1.91 12.85 -13.47
C ALA A 346 2.72 13.53 -12.37
N ALA A 347 4.01 13.22 -12.23
CA ALA A 347 4.91 13.88 -11.27
C ALA A 347 5.20 15.34 -11.66
N LEU A 348 5.27 15.65 -12.96
CA LEU A 348 5.38 17.04 -13.44
C LEU A 348 4.12 17.82 -13.10
N ALA A 349 2.95 17.26 -13.40
CA ALA A 349 1.67 17.87 -13.02
C ALA A 349 1.58 18.08 -11.51
N MET A 350 1.97 17.08 -10.70
CA MET A 350 2.02 17.19 -9.24
C MET A 350 2.97 18.31 -8.78
N SER A 351 4.17 18.40 -9.37
CA SER A 351 5.15 19.44 -9.03
C SER A 351 4.63 20.84 -9.35
N VAL A 352 4.08 21.04 -10.55
CA VAL A 352 3.55 22.33 -10.99
C VAL A 352 2.31 22.73 -10.19
N LEU A 353 1.36 21.81 -10.01
CA LEU A 353 0.12 22.10 -9.29
C LEU A 353 0.36 22.30 -7.79
N SER A 354 1.41 21.72 -7.21
CA SER A 354 1.77 21.96 -5.81
C SER A 354 2.16 23.41 -5.53
N LEU A 355 2.60 24.17 -6.54
CA LEU A 355 2.88 25.62 -6.41
C LEU A 355 1.61 26.42 -6.04
N LEU A 356 0.43 25.92 -6.42
CA LEU A 356 -0.84 26.57 -6.12
C LEU A 356 -1.15 26.60 -4.62
N LEU A 357 -0.50 25.76 -3.80
CA LEU A 357 -0.68 25.72 -2.35
C LEU A 357 -0.26 27.02 -1.64
N LEU A 358 0.51 27.87 -2.30
CA LEU A 358 0.97 29.16 -1.76
C LEU A 358 -0.03 30.31 -1.98
N LEU A 359 -1.08 30.10 -2.77
CA LEU A 359 -2.03 31.13 -3.18
C LEU A 359 -3.25 31.34 -2.26
N PRO A 360 -3.82 30.31 -1.60
CA PRO A 360 -5.06 30.46 -0.85
C PRO A 360 -4.97 31.45 0.33
N ALA A 361 -5.88 32.43 0.35
CA ALA A 361 -6.10 33.34 1.49
C ALA A 361 -7.37 32.98 2.30
N GLY A 362 -7.87 31.74 2.15
CA GLY A 362 -9.06 31.27 2.86
C GLY A 362 -9.37 29.79 2.57
N ILE A 363 -10.35 29.26 3.31
CA ILE A 363 -10.77 27.85 3.23
C ILE A 363 -11.29 27.49 1.83
N TRP A 364 -12.16 28.33 1.23
CA TRP A 364 -12.74 28.04 -0.08
C TRP A 364 -11.70 27.97 -1.21
N PRO A 365 -10.80 28.97 -1.39
CA PRO A 365 -9.70 28.84 -2.34
C PRO A 365 -8.83 27.61 -2.09
N MET A 366 -8.59 27.23 -0.83
CA MET A 366 -7.82 26.04 -0.49
C MET A 366 -8.52 24.76 -0.97
N ILE A 367 -9.84 24.64 -0.80
CA ILE A 367 -10.63 23.50 -1.32
C ILE A 367 -10.43 23.34 -2.83
N PHE A 368 -10.52 24.43 -3.60
CA PHE A 368 -10.31 24.39 -5.06
C PHE A 368 -8.89 23.97 -5.43
N VAL A 369 -7.88 24.51 -4.74
CA VAL A 369 -6.48 24.14 -4.95
C VAL A 369 -6.25 22.65 -4.65
N LEU A 370 -6.80 22.13 -3.55
CA LEU A 370 -6.66 20.73 -3.16
C LEU A 370 -7.38 19.78 -4.11
N LEU A 371 -8.56 20.16 -4.64
CA LEU A 371 -9.22 19.40 -5.70
C LEU A 371 -8.33 19.26 -6.93
N ILE A 372 -7.71 20.35 -7.38
CA ILE A 372 -6.82 20.36 -8.54
C ILE A 372 -5.54 19.56 -8.24
N LEU A 373 -4.93 19.78 -7.07
CA LEU A 373 -3.69 19.14 -6.66
C LEU A 373 -3.84 17.62 -6.48
N GLY A 374 -5.00 17.14 -6.06
CA GLY A 374 -5.25 15.71 -5.91
C GLY A 374 -5.31 14.95 -7.24
N ILE A 375 -5.60 15.61 -8.37
CA ILE A 375 -5.70 14.95 -9.69
C ILE A 375 -4.44 14.14 -10.05
N PRO A 376 -3.21 14.65 -9.95
CA PRO A 376 -2.01 13.87 -10.26
C PRO A 376 -1.64 12.81 -9.21
N VAL A 377 -2.14 12.90 -7.97
CA VAL A 377 -1.76 12.02 -6.84
C VAL A 377 -2.10 10.55 -7.14
N GLY A 378 -3.34 10.28 -7.51
CA GLY A 378 -3.82 8.93 -7.85
C GLY A 378 -3.03 8.30 -9.01
N PRO A 379 -2.89 8.97 -10.17
CA PRO A 379 -2.08 8.50 -11.28
C PRO A 379 -0.61 8.22 -10.95
N VAL A 380 0.04 9.02 -10.10
CA VAL A 380 1.41 8.73 -9.62
C VAL A 380 1.43 7.42 -8.84
N MET A 381 0.53 7.26 -7.87
CA MET A 381 0.43 6.06 -7.02
C MET A 381 0.22 4.80 -7.85
N VAL A 382 -0.79 4.80 -8.73
CA VAL A 382 -1.07 3.66 -9.63
C VAL A 382 0.15 3.34 -10.48
N THR A 383 0.80 4.36 -11.06
CA THR A 383 1.97 4.15 -11.94
C THR A 383 3.16 3.57 -11.19
N VAL A 384 3.51 4.09 -10.00
CA VAL A 384 4.67 3.60 -9.23
C VAL A 384 4.44 2.18 -8.73
N PHE A 385 3.22 1.82 -8.31
CA PHE A 385 2.88 0.43 -7.98
C PHE A 385 2.95 -0.49 -9.21
N SER A 386 2.47 -0.04 -10.38
CA SER A 386 2.62 -0.79 -11.63
C SER A 386 4.09 -1.03 -11.98
N ILE A 387 4.94 -0.01 -11.85
CA ILE A 387 6.40 -0.13 -12.05
C ILE A 387 6.99 -1.13 -11.07
N GLY A 388 6.60 -1.04 -9.80
CA GLY A 388 6.94 -2.01 -8.76
C GLY A 388 6.68 -3.46 -9.18
N GLY A 389 5.53 -3.71 -9.82
CA GLY A 389 5.17 -5.04 -10.32
C GLY A 389 6.07 -5.51 -11.47
N VAL A 390 6.51 -4.59 -12.32
CA VAL A 390 7.41 -4.90 -13.44
C VAL A 390 8.83 -5.17 -12.95
N VAL A 391 9.31 -4.43 -11.96
CA VAL A 391 10.70 -4.55 -11.47
C VAL A 391 10.89 -5.62 -10.40
N ALA A 392 9.79 -6.13 -9.82
CA ALA A 392 9.85 -7.12 -8.77
C ALA A 392 10.54 -8.40 -9.25
N PRO A 393 11.60 -8.86 -8.55
CA PRO A 393 12.21 -10.14 -8.85
C PRO A 393 11.20 -11.29 -8.72
N THR A 394 11.41 -12.35 -9.49
CA THR A 394 10.58 -13.56 -9.40
C THR A 394 10.56 -14.10 -7.96
N GLY A 395 9.35 -14.28 -7.43
CA GLY A 395 9.15 -14.74 -6.05
C GLY A 395 9.42 -13.68 -4.97
N ARG A 396 9.48 -12.39 -5.31
CA ARG A 396 9.60 -11.28 -4.35
C ARG A 396 8.52 -10.20 -4.49
N MET A 397 7.41 -10.53 -5.14
CA MET A 397 6.36 -9.55 -5.45
C MET A 397 5.75 -8.96 -4.18
N ALA A 398 5.47 -9.81 -3.18
CA ALA A 398 4.89 -9.36 -1.92
C ALA A 398 5.86 -8.41 -1.20
N THR A 399 7.14 -8.79 -1.12
CA THR A 399 8.22 -7.96 -0.55
C THR A 399 8.25 -6.57 -1.18
N VAL A 400 8.25 -6.49 -2.51
CA VAL A 400 8.31 -5.20 -3.23
C VAL A 400 7.05 -4.37 -2.99
N MET A 401 5.86 -4.96 -3.13
CA MET A 401 4.60 -4.24 -2.91
C MET A 401 4.49 -3.71 -1.47
N THR A 402 4.93 -4.49 -0.48
CA THR A 402 4.95 -4.04 0.91
C THR A 402 6.04 -3.00 1.17
N ALA A 403 7.20 -3.08 0.51
CA ALA A 403 8.26 -2.08 0.63
C ALA A 403 7.83 -0.73 0.04
N LEU A 404 7.06 -0.74 -1.05
CA LEU A 404 6.43 0.47 -1.61
C LEU A 404 5.47 1.09 -0.60
N ALA A 405 4.55 0.31 -0.03
CA ALA A 405 3.64 0.79 1.00
C ALA A 405 4.37 1.32 2.25
N SER A 406 5.45 0.65 2.65
CA SER A 406 6.31 1.08 3.76
C SER A 406 7.01 2.41 3.47
N GLY A 407 7.42 2.60 2.22
CA GLY A 407 7.99 3.87 1.75
C GLY A 407 7.03 5.03 2.00
N ILE A 408 5.74 4.84 1.71
CA ILE A 408 4.71 5.86 2.00
C ILE A 408 4.67 6.16 3.50
N VAL A 409 4.58 5.15 4.36
CA VAL A 409 4.51 5.34 5.82
C VAL A 409 5.75 6.08 6.35
N ALA A 410 6.94 5.64 5.95
CA ALA A 410 8.20 6.27 6.33
C ALA A 410 8.30 7.72 5.82
N GLY A 411 7.89 7.94 4.57
CA GLY A 411 7.80 9.26 3.98
C GLY A 411 6.83 10.16 4.74
N THR A 412 5.65 9.68 5.10
CA THR A 412 4.66 10.46 5.87
C THR A 412 5.24 10.92 7.19
N ALA A 413 5.94 10.05 7.93
CA ALA A 413 6.64 10.45 9.15
C ALA A 413 7.70 11.54 8.89
N LEU A 414 8.52 11.38 7.84
CA LEU A 414 9.54 12.37 7.46
C LEU A 414 8.92 13.72 7.07
N GLY A 415 7.89 13.71 6.23
CA GLY A 415 7.19 14.90 5.76
C GLY A 415 6.48 15.62 6.90
N SER A 416 5.79 14.89 7.77
CA SER A 416 5.17 15.45 8.96
C SER A 416 6.20 16.11 9.88
N TYR A 417 7.34 15.46 10.13
CA TYR A 417 8.41 16.04 10.94
C TYR A 417 8.96 17.34 10.33
N LEU A 418 9.38 17.31 9.07
CA LEU A 418 9.97 18.47 8.39
C LEU A 418 8.96 19.62 8.27
N ALA A 419 7.77 19.35 7.75
CA ALA A 419 6.74 20.37 7.58
C ALA A 419 6.22 20.90 8.92
N GLY A 420 6.17 20.07 9.97
CA GLY A 420 5.81 20.51 11.32
C GLY A 420 6.79 21.54 11.88
N GLN A 421 8.11 21.29 11.73
CA GLN A 421 9.14 22.23 12.16
C GLN A 421 9.09 23.56 11.39
N LEU A 422 8.91 23.50 10.06
CA LEU A 422 8.75 24.71 9.25
C LEU A 422 7.44 25.44 9.55
N ALA A 423 6.33 24.72 9.77
CA ALA A 423 5.05 25.32 10.16
C ALA A 423 5.16 26.11 11.46
N GLN A 424 5.85 25.57 12.47
CA GLN A 424 6.03 26.21 13.77
C GLN A 424 6.88 27.48 13.71
N THR A 425 7.92 27.49 12.87
CA THR A 425 8.89 28.59 12.81
C THR A 425 8.55 29.67 11.78
N GLN A 426 7.94 29.29 10.65
CA GLN A 426 7.76 30.13 9.47
C GLN A 426 6.33 30.11 8.90
N GLY A 427 5.40 29.39 9.54
CA GLY A 427 4.00 29.32 9.13
C GLY A 427 3.70 28.29 8.03
N PRO A 428 2.43 28.17 7.59
CA PRO A 428 1.97 27.10 6.71
C PRO A 428 2.58 27.14 5.30
N GLY A 429 2.89 28.33 4.78
CA GLY A 429 3.53 28.47 3.47
C GLY A 429 4.87 27.75 3.39
N ALA A 430 5.69 27.87 4.44
CA ALA A 430 6.98 27.19 4.54
C ALA A 430 6.81 25.66 4.67
N ALA A 431 5.75 25.20 5.35
CA ALA A 431 5.42 23.78 5.44
C ALA A 431 5.04 23.18 4.07
N PHE A 432 4.32 23.93 3.22
CA PHE A 432 3.99 23.49 1.86
C PHE A 432 5.20 23.33 0.94
N VAL A 433 6.31 24.04 1.21
CA VAL A 433 7.57 23.88 0.45
C VAL A 433 8.10 22.45 0.58
N VAL A 434 7.89 21.78 1.72
CA VAL A 434 8.28 20.38 1.90
C VAL A 434 7.48 19.47 0.96
N SER A 435 6.18 19.70 0.79
CA SER A 435 5.35 19.00 -0.19
C SER A 435 5.84 19.25 -1.62
N MET A 436 6.14 20.51 -1.96
CA MET A 436 6.66 20.88 -3.29
C MET A 436 8.01 20.21 -3.58
N ALA A 437 8.92 20.17 -2.61
CA ALA A 437 10.22 19.51 -2.74
C ALA A 437 10.06 17.98 -2.92
N ALA A 438 9.11 17.37 -2.21
CA ALA A 438 8.80 15.95 -2.37
C ALA A 438 8.22 15.63 -3.77
N ALA A 439 7.32 16.47 -4.29
CA ALA A 439 6.80 16.36 -5.64
C ALA A 439 7.90 16.53 -6.71
N ALA A 440 8.81 17.50 -6.52
CA ALA A 440 9.98 17.67 -7.38
C ALA A 440 10.91 16.44 -7.32
N GLY A 441 11.11 15.85 -6.15
CA GLY A 441 11.84 14.59 -5.98
C GLY A 441 11.23 13.43 -6.78
N LEU A 442 9.89 13.29 -6.77
CA LEU A 442 9.17 12.34 -7.60
C LEU A 442 9.42 12.57 -9.10
N LEU A 443 9.41 13.82 -9.54
CA LEU A 443 9.67 14.19 -10.93
C LEU A 443 11.11 13.84 -11.33
N LEU A 444 12.10 14.19 -10.49
CA LEU A 444 13.50 13.87 -10.71
C LEU A 444 13.71 12.35 -10.87
N LEU A 445 13.14 11.54 -9.99
CA LEU A 445 13.21 10.08 -10.07
C LEU A 445 12.54 9.53 -11.34
N GLY A 446 11.38 10.08 -11.72
CA GLY A 446 10.68 9.70 -12.95
C GLY A 446 11.51 10.02 -14.20
N VAL A 447 12.10 11.21 -14.26
CA VAL A 447 12.96 11.63 -15.37
C VAL A 447 14.20 10.75 -15.45
N LEU A 448 14.91 10.54 -14.33
CA LEU A 448 16.08 9.66 -14.26
C LEU A 448 15.75 8.24 -14.74
N THR A 449 14.62 7.68 -14.29
CA THR A 449 14.16 6.36 -14.74
C THR A 449 13.91 6.34 -16.24
N SER A 450 13.24 7.38 -16.78
CA SER A 450 12.97 7.48 -18.21
C SER A 450 14.24 7.59 -19.07
N LEU A 451 15.27 8.27 -18.56
CA LEU A 451 16.56 8.45 -19.25
C LEU A 451 17.38 7.16 -19.25
N VAL A 452 17.39 6.44 -18.12
CA VAL A 452 18.07 5.15 -18.00
C VAL A 452 17.43 4.11 -18.91
N MET A 453 16.09 4.08 -19.01
CA MET A 453 15.37 3.14 -19.88
C MET A 453 15.52 3.43 -21.38
N LYS A 454 15.84 4.67 -21.77
CA LYS A 454 16.06 5.06 -23.18
C LYS A 454 17.47 4.75 -23.70
N ARG A 455 18.43 4.42 -22.83
CA ARG A 455 19.77 4.02 -23.28
C ARG A 455 19.71 2.58 -23.81
N PRO A 456 20.04 2.32 -25.09
CA PRO A 456 20.16 0.95 -25.57
C PRO A 456 21.22 0.21 -24.73
N PRO A 457 21.06 -1.10 -24.47
CA PRO A 457 22.10 -1.87 -23.81
C PRO A 457 23.39 -1.71 -24.59
N GLN A 458 24.43 -1.21 -23.92
CA GLN A 458 25.77 -1.14 -24.49
C GLN A 458 26.35 -2.56 -24.48
N GLY A 459 26.59 -3.12 -25.67
CA GLY A 459 27.34 -4.36 -25.89
C GLY A 459 26.45 -5.52 -26.29
#